data_AF-D2HF38-F1
#
_entry.id   AF-D2HF38-F1
#
_cell.length_a   1.000
_cell.length_b   1.000
_cell.length_c   1.000
_cell.angle_alpha   90.00
_cell.angle_beta   90.00
_cell.angle_gamma   90.00
#
_symmetry.space_group_name_H-M   'P 1'
#
loop_
_entity.id
_entity.type
_entity.pdbx_description
1 polymer ?
#
loop_
_entity_poly.entity_id
_entity_poly.type
_entity_poly.pdbx_seq_one_letter_code
_entity_poly.pdbx_strand_id
1 'polypeptide(L)'
;EPRLVSLPLSRIRVIMKSSPEVSSINQEALVLTTKATELFVQYLATYSYRHGSGKERKALTYSDLSNTAEESETFQFLAGTQPLK
;
A
#
# COMPACT_ATOMS: atom_id res chain seq x y z
N GLU A 1 -19.07 13.84 11.42
CA GLU A 1 -18.08 14.49 10.54
C GLU A 1 -17.56 13.49 9.50
N PRO A 2 -17.31 13.92 8.25
CA PRO A 2 -16.63 13.06 7.30
C PRO A 2 -15.21 12.80 7.81
N ARG A 3 -14.88 11.54 8.05
CA ARG A 3 -13.51 11.17 8.42
C ARG A 3 -12.60 11.48 7.23
N LEU A 4 -11.63 12.38 7.41
CA LEU A 4 -10.64 12.75 6.37
C LEU A 4 -9.83 11.54 5.88
N VAL A 5 -9.63 10.57 6.77
CA VAL A 5 -8.94 9.30 6.51
C VAL A 5 -9.68 8.15 7.21
N SER A 6 -9.65 6.98 6.59
CA SER A 6 -10.26 5.72 7.04
C SER A 6 -9.27 4.83 7.80
N LEU A 7 -7.97 4.91 7.50
CA LEU A 7 -6.96 4.16 8.23
C LEU A 7 -6.64 4.79 9.60
N PRO A 8 -6.37 3.97 10.64
CA PRO A 8 -6.07 4.49 11.98
C PRO A 8 -4.71 5.20 12.03
N LEU A 9 -4.73 6.51 12.25
CA LEU A 9 -3.54 7.37 12.33
C LEU A 9 -2.48 6.84 13.32
N SER A 10 -2.91 6.22 14.44
CA SER A 10 -2.01 5.66 15.43
C SER A 10 -1.14 4.52 14.87
N ARG A 11 -1.69 3.66 14.02
CA ARG A 11 -0.96 2.55 13.40
C ARG A 11 -0.01 3.05 12.32
N ILE A 12 -0.45 3.99 11.49
CA ILE A 12 0.41 4.63 10.48
C ILE A 12 1.60 5.31 11.17
N ARG A 13 1.37 6.04 12.27
CA ARG A 13 2.43 6.67 13.05
C ARG A 13 3.46 5.66 13.58
N VAL A 14 3.02 4.50 14.07
CA VAL A 14 3.93 3.45 14.55
C VAL A 14 4.80 2.92 13.41
N ILE A 15 4.22 2.69 12.23
CA ILE A 15 4.97 2.24 11.04
C ILE A 15 5.96 3.32 10.59
N MET A 16 5.55 4.58 10.52
CA MET A 16 6.47 5.68 10.17
C MET A 16 7.65 5.78 11.13
N LYS A 17 7.42 5.58 12.45
CA LYS A 17 8.46 5.56 13.49
C LYS A 17 9.31 4.29 13.53
N SER A 18 8.98 3.25 12.77
CA SER A 18 9.86 2.07 12.69
C SER A 18 11.11 2.35 11.87
N SER A 19 11.13 3.43 11.08
CA SER A 19 12.33 3.91 10.42
C SER A 19 13.24 4.62 11.43
N PRO A 20 14.53 4.23 11.54
CA PRO A 20 15.46 4.83 12.51
C PRO A 20 15.72 6.32 12.24
N GLU A 21 15.48 6.79 11.02
CA GLU A 21 15.68 8.19 10.61
C GLU A 21 14.53 9.13 11.05
N VAL A 22 13.42 8.59 11.56
CA VAL A 22 12.22 9.37 11.89
C VAL A 22 12.15 9.66 13.39
N SER A 23 12.59 10.86 13.77
CA SER A 23 12.57 11.33 15.17
C SER A 23 11.20 11.88 15.61
N SER A 24 10.59 12.72 14.78
CA SER A 24 9.27 13.31 15.03
C SER A 24 8.43 13.34 13.75
N ILE A 25 7.11 13.36 13.90
CA ILE A 25 6.16 13.33 12.79
C ILE A 25 5.13 14.43 13.02
N ASN A 26 5.06 15.37 12.07
CA ASN A 26 4.04 16.42 12.02
C ASN A 26 2.65 15.79 11.73
N GLN A 27 1.58 16.43 12.23
CA GLN A 27 0.21 15.92 12.09
C GLN A 27 -0.32 15.94 10.64
N GLU A 28 0.00 16.95 9.84
CA GLU A 28 -0.37 17.05 8.42
C GLU A 28 0.33 15.98 7.58
N ALA A 29 1.63 15.76 7.80
CA ALA A 29 2.40 14.69 7.16
C ALA A 29 1.79 13.32 7.49
N LEU A 30 1.40 13.10 8.75
CA LEU A 30 0.72 11.87 9.16
C LEU A 30 -0.61 11.67 8.42
N VAL A 31 -1.43 12.72 8.30
CA VAL A 31 -2.71 12.66 7.57
C VAL A 31 -2.48 12.42 6.08
N LEU A 32 -1.52 13.12 5.47
CA LEU A 32 -1.17 12.99 4.06
C LEU A 32 -0.65 11.58 3.73
N THR A 33 0.30 11.07 4.53
CA THR A 33 0.80 9.70 4.37
C THR A 33 -0.33 8.69 4.54
N THR A 34 -1.21 8.88 5.52
CA THR A 34 -2.39 8.01 5.69
C THR A 34 -3.25 8.00 4.43
N LYS A 35 -3.52 9.18 3.84
CA LYS A 35 -4.32 9.27 2.63
C LYS A 35 -3.62 8.63 1.42
N ALA A 36 -2.31 8.84 1.29
CA ALA A 36 -1.50 8.22 0.25
C ALA A 36 -1.50 6.69 0.39
N THR A 37 -1.44 6.15 1.60
CA THR A 37 -1.53 4.69 1.84
C THR A 37 -2.88 4.13 1.39
N GLU A 38 -4.00 4.82 1.64
CA GLU A 38 -5.32 4.40 1.13
C GLU A 38 -5.35 4.33 -0.39
N LEU A 39 -4.89 5.40 -1.04
CA LEU A 39 -4.84 5.49 -2.50
C LEU A 39 -3.91 4.42 -3.09
N PHE A 40 -2.77 4.16 -2.43
CA PHE A 40 -1.83 3.14 -2.82
C PHE A 40 -2.45 1.74 -2.78
N VAL A 41 -3.16 1.37 -1.70
CA VAL A 41 -3.82 0.05 -1.60
C VAL A 41 -4.88 -0.10 -2.69
N GLN A 42 -5.69 0.93 -2.92
CA GLN A 42 -6.70 0.91 -3.99
C GLN A 42 -6.06 0.79 -5.38
N TYR A 43 -4.98 1.54 -5.61
CA TYR A 43 -4.27 1.56 -6.88
C TYR A 43 -3.59 0.21 -7.17
N LEU A 44 -2.86 -0.34 -6.20
CA LEU A 44 -2.24 -1.67 -6.31
C LEU A 44 -3.30 -2.73 -6.62
N ALA A 45 -4.38 -2.81 -5.84
CA ALA A 45 -5.41 -3.82 -6.06
C ALA A 45 -6.07 -3.69 -7.44
N THR A 46 -6.40 -2.47 -7.86
CA THR A 46 -7.02 -2.21 -9.16
C THR A 46 -6.07 -2.49 -10.32
N TYR A 47 -4.80 -2.10 -10.18
CA TYR A 47 -3.79 -2.31 -11.20
C TYR A 47 -3.51 -3.81 -11.38
N SER A 48 -3.25 -4.54 -10.29
CA SER A 48 -3.03 -5.99 -10.32
C SER A 48 -4.23 -6.75 -10.85
N TYR A 49 -5.45 -6.35 -10.49
CA TYR A 49 -6.67 -6.99 -11.01
C TYR A 49 -6.83 -6.80 -12.52
N ARG A 50 -6.45 -5.63 -13.05
CA ARG A 50 -6.64 -5.26 -14.46
C ARG A 50 -5.53 -5.76 -15.39
N HIS A 51 -4.29 -5.77 -14.91
CA HIS A 51 -3.11 -6.16 -15.71
C HIS A 51 -2.67 -7.59 -15.45
N GLY A 52 -3.05 -8.16 -14.31
CA GLY A 52 -2.96 -9.60 -14.07
C GLY A 52 -4.14 -10.36 -14.67
N SER A 53 -4.28 -11.61 -14.23
CA SER A 53 -5.32 -12.54 -14.66
C SER A 53 -6.66 -12.37 -13.94
N GLY A 54 -6.73 -11.40 -13.02
CA GLY A 54 -7.88 -11.22 -12.14
C GLY A 54 -9.17 -10.88 -12.87
N LYS A 55 -9.11 -10.12 -13.97
CA LYS A 55 -10.29 -9.79 -14.80
C LYS A 55 -10.95 -11.03 -15.41
N GLU A 56 -10.16 -11.99 -15.86
CA GLU A 56 -10.65 -13.24 -16.46
C GLU A 56 -11.25 -14.15 -15.39
N ARG A 57 -10.57 -14.26 -14.25
CA ARG A 57 -10.97 -15.11 -13.12
C ARG A 57 -12.03 -14.47 -12.22
N LYS A 58 -12.34 -13.19 -12.42
CA LYS A 58 -13.17 -12.34 -11.55
C LYS A 58 -12.74 -12.37 -10.08
N ALA A 59 -11.45 -12.57 -9.83
CA ALA A 59 -10.87 -12.71 -8.50
C ALA A 59 -9.44 -12.17 -8.52
N LEU A 60 -9.06 -11.40 -7.52
CA LEU A 60 -7.66 -10.97 -7.33
C LEU A 60 -6.93 -12.01 -6.50
N THR A 61 -5.85 -12.60 -7.03
CA THR A 61 -5.04 -13.56 -6.29
C THR A 61 -3.71 -12.96 -5.84
N TYR A 62 -3.03 -13.66 -4.93
CA TYR A 62 -1.68 -13.27 -4.52
C TYR A 62 -0.69 -13.24 -5.69
N SER A 63 -0.80 -14.19 -6.64
CA SER A 63 0.07 -14.20 -7.83
C SER A 63 -0.09 -12.93 -8.67
N ASP A 64 -1.32 -12.39 -8.81
CA ASP A 64 -1.53 -11.14 -9.54
C ASP A 64 -0.80 -9.97 -8.86
N LEU A 65 -0.82 -9.91 -7.53
CA LEU A 65 -0.10 -8.91 -6.73
C LEU A 65 1.42 -9.08 -6.82
N SER A 66 1.91 -10.32 -6.70
CA SER A 66 3.34 -10.65 -6.79
C SER A 66 3.91 -10.26 -8.15
N ASN A 67 3.25 -10.66 -9.24
CA ASN A 67 3.69 -10.32 -10.59
C ASN A 67 3.68 -8.81 -10.81
N THR A 68 2.67 -8.10 -10.29
CA THR A 68 2.62 -6.63 -10.37
C THR A 68 3.82 -5.98 -9.69
N ALA A 69 4.24 -6.49 -8.53
CA ALA A 69 5.40 -6.00 -7.80
C ALA A 69 6.72 -6.23 -8.55
N GLU A 70 6.81 -7.30 -9.33
CA GLU A 70 8.01 -7.66 -10.10
C GLU A 70 8.10 -6.94 -11.45
N GLU A 71 6.97 -6.79 -12.16
CA GLU A 71 6.94 -6.32 -13.55
C GLU A 71 6.76 -4.81 -13.68
N SER A 72 6.24 -4.14 -12.65
CA SER A 72 5.97 -2.70 -12.70
C SER A 72 7.02 -1.90 -11.95
N GLU A 73 7.68 -0.98 -12.65
CA GLU A 73 8.64 -0.04 -12.05
C GLU A 73 8.04 0.75 -10.87
N THR A 74 6.76 1.12 -10.96
CA THR A 74 6.05 1.84 -9.88
C THR A 74 5.92 1.02 -8.60
N PHE A 75 5.86 -0.31 -8.71
CA PHE A 75 5.68 -1.23 -7.58
C PHE A 75 6.97 -1.97 -7.20
N GLN A 76 8.11 -1.64 -7.83
CA GLN A 76 9.38 -2.34 -7.62
C GLN A 76 9.87 -2.28 -6.17
N PHE A 77 9.46 -1.28 -5.39
CA PHE A 77 9.75 -1.21 -3.95
C PHE A 77 9.11 -2.35 -3.13
N LEU A 78 8.15 -3.08 -3.71
CA LEU A 78 7.54 -4.28 -3.15
C LEU A 78 8.26 -5.57 -3.61
N ALA A 79 9.11 -5.51 -4.64
CA ALA A 79 9.82 -6.67 -5.15
C ALA A 79 10.72 -7.26 -4.06
N GLY A 80 10.59 -8.56 -3.79
CA GLY A 80 11.32 -9.24 -2.72
C GLY A 80 10.67 -9.15 -1.33
N THR A 81 9.48 -8.55 -1.19
CA THR A 81 8.67 -8.73 0.02
C THR A 81 8.11 -10.15 0.04
N GLN A 82 8.79 -11.06 0.75
CA GLN A 82 8.27 -12.41 0.97
C GLN A 82 6.98 -12.32 1.80
N PRO A 83 5.92 -13.09 1.45
CA PRO A 83 4.77 -13.21 2.33
C PRO A 83 5.27 -13.84 3.65
N LEU A 84 4.90 -13.22 4.79
CA LEU A 84 5.15 -13.83 6.09
C LEU A 84 4.50 -15.23 6.07
N LYS A 85 5.34 -16.26 6.16
CA LYS A 85 4.92 -17.66 6.31
C LYS A 85 4.17 -17.85 7.62
#